data_AF-A0A9Q0Y987-F1
#
_entry.id   AF-A0A9Q0Y987-F1
#
_cell.length_a   1.000
_cell.length_b   1.000
_cell.length_c   1.000
_cell.angle_alpha   90.00
_cell.angle_beta   90.00
_cell.angle_gamma   90.00
#
_symmetry.space_group_name_H-M   'P 1'
#
loop_
_entity.id
_entity.type
_entity.pdbx_description
1 polymer ?
#
loop_
_entity_poly.entity_id
_entity_poly.type
_entity_poly.pdbx_seq_one_letter_code
_entity_poly.pdbx_strand_id
1 'polypeptide(L)'
;MSGRHCCLWCTVTKEQMRVPLDQRGPCPLRSLDTIRDDLKKFQDNGARPSTAKEFHNVIDEPLFDIPLNQVCPPGLHISLGLFLKHFNSFEAACHILDMKIARQVGETPDGSTRNFQDAVDVFTKARKKDEEADSLDDGANLMLEHLVSVHDPEQAAIYHQTIQEHLRERDKLHQEAKSMRDKINLPKENGPLVRQLDKTLQTFRVSRQAYHGKSFVGNHVHRCCKKENIDRLMSSVVDATKTLCPDLVGEAEIITAKYYTLFRLFGTCNKQYNTAGILTEEDTEGLDSTIKAYLDYFREKFPSETVPPKMHILEDHVMPFIRKWKVGLGYLGEQGVESVHARLNSIRHNIRGLKDDLAILQSTVVTHWVQTRPGAHPS
;
A
#
# COMPACT_ATOMS: atom_id res chain seq x y z
N MET A 1 -6.67 -16.25 -7.43
CA MET A 1 -8.06 -16.64 -7.08
C MET A 1 -8.77 -15.47 -6.43
N SER A 2 -9.76 -14.88 -7.11
CA SER A 2 -10.66 -13.90 -6.49
C SER A 2 -11.84 -14.66 -5.88
N GLY A 3 -11.67 -15.21 -4.67
CA GLY A 3 -12.77 -15.86 -3.95
C GLY A 3 -13.83 -14.82 -3.58
N ARG A 4 -15.10 -15.09 -3.89
CA ARG A 4 -16.23 -14.25 -3.48
C ARG A 4 -16.30 -14.18 -1.95
N HIS A 5 -16.06 -15.31 -1.30
CA HIS A 5 -15.99 -15.47 0.14
C HIS A 5 -14.54 -15.79 0.52
N CYS A 6 -13.86 -14.87 1.19
CA CYS A 6 -12.43 -15.00 1.48
C CYS A 6 -12.10 -15.00 2.98
N CYS A 7 -13.11 -14.91 3.85
CA CYS A 7 -12.94 -15.02 5.28
C CYS A 7 -13.09 -16.47 5.76
N LEU A 8 -12.21 -16.89 6.67
CA LEU A 8 -12.27 -18.18 7.34
C LEU A 8 -13.41 -18.24 8.38
N TRP A 9 -13.68 -17.15 9.09
CA TRP A 9 -14.61 -17.15 10.23
C TRP A 9 -16.07 -16.88 9.84
N CYS A 10 -16.33 -16.30 8.67
CA CYS A 10 -17.69 -15.98 8.23
C CYS A 10 -17.90 -16.11 6.72
N THR A 11 -19.13 -15.94 6.28
CA THR A 11 -19.54 -16.03 4.87
C THR A 11 -19.58 -14.68 4.15
N VAL A 12 -18.96 -13.63 4.69
CA VAL A 12 -18.94 -12.29 4.07
C VAL A 12 -18.43 -12.33 2.63
N THR A 13 -19.06 -11.54 1.75
CA THR A 13 -18.56 -11.33 0.38
C THR A 13 -17.58 -10.16 0.30
N LYS A 14 -16.77 -10.11 -0.76
CA LYS A 14 -15.90 -8.97 -1.06
C LYS A 14 -16.66 -7.63 -1.17
N GLU A 15 -17.87 -7.66 -1.72
CA GLU A 15 -18.73 -6.48 -1.85
C GLU A 15 -19.21 -6.01 -0.48
N GLN A 16 -19.63 -6.96 0.37
CA GLN A 16 -20.05 -6.70 1.74
C GLN A 16 -18.93 -6.13 2.62
N MET A 17 -17.68 -6.54 2.43
CA MET A 17 -16.54 -5.98 3.19
C MET A 17 -16.37 -4.46 3.02
N ARG A 18 -16.90 -3.87 1.94
CA ARG A 18 -16.85 -2.41 1.72
C ARG A 18 -17.82 -1.66 2.62
N VAL A 19 -18.91 -2.31 3.01
CA VAL A 19 -19.96 -1.72 3.85
C VAL A 19 -19.51 -1.77 5.31
N PRO A 20 -19.53 -0.63 6.04
CA PRO A 20 -19.27 -0.58 7.48
C PRO A 20 -20.07 -1.62 8.28
N LEU A 21 -19.49 -2.17 9.34
CA LEU A 21 -20.12 -3.23 10.14
C LEU A 21 -21.47 -2.80 10.77
N ASP A 22 -21.58 -1.56 11.21
CA ASP A 22 -22.81 -0.97 11.76
C ASP A 22 -23.96 -0.91 10.74
N GLN A 23 -23.63 -0.72 9.45
CA GLN A 23 -24.60 -0.68 8.36
C GLN A 23 -24.88 -2.05 7.76
N ARG A 24 -23.85 -2.91 7.65
CA ARG A 24 -23.96 -4.26 7.09
C ARG A 24 -24.62 -5.24 8.06
N GLY A 25 -24.37 -5.08 9.35
CA GLY A 25 -24.68 -6.07 10.37
C GLY A 25 -23.74 -7.29 10.35
N PRO A 26 -23.90 -8.20 11.32
CA PRO A 26 -23.05 -9.39 11.44
C PRO A 26 -23.28 -10.36 10.28
N CYS A 27 -22.21 -10.99 9.78
CA CYS A 27 -22.31 -12.08 8.82
C CYS A 27 -22.47 -13.43 9.52
N PRO A 28 -23.12 -14.42 8.88
CA PRO A 28 -23.15 -15.79 9.39
C PRO A 28 -21.73 -16.33 9.62
N LEU A 29 -21.51 -16.86 10.82
CA LEU A 29 -20.24 -17.46 11.20
C LEU A 29 -20.12 -18.86 10.61
N ARG A 30 -18.90 -19.23 10.23
CA ARG A 30 -18.58 -20.60 9.84
C ARG A 30 -18.33 -21.45 11.08
N SER A 31 -18.65 -22.73 10.97
CA SER A 31 -18.20 -23.82 11.84
C SER A 31 -17.54 -24.92 11.00
N LEU A 32 -16.90 -25.89 11.66
CA LEU A 32 -16.39 -27.07 10.97
C LEU A 32 -17.51 -27.83 10.24
N ASP A 33 -18.70 -27.90 10.84
CA ASP A 33 -19.86 -28.57 10.23
C ASP A 33 -20.32 -27.83 8.97
N THR A 34 -20.45 -26.50 9.02
CA THR A 34 -20.83 -25.73 7.81
C THR A 34 -19.77 -25.83 6.71
N ILE A 35 -18.49 -25.94 7.07
CA ILE A 35 -17.40 -26.11 6.10
C ILE A 35 -17.50 -27.49 5.45
N ARG A 36 -17.71 -28.56 6.24
CA ARG A 36 -17.91 -29.92 5.72
C ARG A 36 -19.15 -30.01 4.83
N ASP A 37 -20.24 -29.35 5.22
CA ASP A 37 -21.47 -29.30 4.41
C ASP A 37 -21.25 -28.58 3.08
N ASP A 38 -20.55 -27.44 3.08
CA ASP A 38 -20.21 -26.71 1.85
C ASP A 38 -19.26 -27.50 0.95
N LEU A 39 -18.28 -28.20 1.53
CA LEU A 39 -17.39 -29.11 0.79
C LEU A 39 -18.17 -30.24 0.14
N LYS A 40 -19.10 -30.87 0.87
CA LYS A 40 -19.94 -31.94 0.34
C LYS A 40 -20.78 -31.43 -0.84
N LYS A 41 -21.43 -30.26 -0.70
CA LYS A 41 -22.17 -29.63 -1.80
C LYS A 41 -21.27 -29.34 -3.00
N PHE A 42 -20.05 -28.86 -2.78
CA PHE A 42 -19.09 -28.62 -3.85
C PHE A 42 -18.71 -29.91 -4.59
N GLN A 43 -18.46 -31.00 -3.85
CA GLN A 43 -18.16 -32.33 -4.40
C GLN A 43 -19.34 -32.92 -5.16
N ASP A 44 -20.55 -32.84 -4.60
CA ASP A 44 -21.79 -33.31 -5.23
C ASP A 44 -22.09 -32.55 -6.54
N ASN A 45 -21.58 -31.32 -6.69
CA ASN A 45 -21.67 -30.50 -7.90
C ASN A 45 -20.43 -30.63 -8.82
N GLY A 46 -19.66 -31.71 -8.67
CA GLY A 46 -18.57 -32.08 -9.58
C GLY A 46 -17.24 -31.39 -9.32
N ALA A 47 -17.06 -30.77 -8.15
CA ALA A 47 -15.77 -30.26 -7.64
C ALA A 47 -14.98 -29.35 -8.61
N ARG A 48 -15.68 -28.51 -9.39
CA ARG A 48 -15.03 -27.65 -10.40
C ARG A 48 -14.50 -26.37 -9.76
N PRO A 49 -13.19 -26.06 -9.78
CA PRO A 49 -12.65 -24.87 -9.13
C PRO A 49 -13.30 -23.54 -9.55
N SER A 50 -13.86 -23.46 -10.77
CA SER A 50 -14.58 -22.30 -11.28
C SER A 50 -15.92 -22.01 -10.57
N THR A 51 -16.55 -23.03 -9.98
CA THR A 51 -17.83 -22.92 -9.25
C THR A 51 -17.64 -22.82 -7.73
N ALA A 52 -16.41 -22.93 -7.20
CA ALA A 52 -16.13 -22.88 -5.76
C ALA A 52 -16.74 -21.66 -5.04
N LYS A 53 -16.89 -20.53 -5.73
CA LYS A 53 -17.55 -19.31 -5.20
C LYS A 53 -19.03 -19.49 -4.83
N GLU A 54 -19.69 -20.53 -5.33
CA GLU A 54 -21.09 -20.88 -5.04
C GLU A 54 -21.21 -21.72 -3.76
N PHE A 55 -20.08 -22.26 -3.27
CA PHE A 55 -19.97 -23.09 -2.07
C PHE A 55 -19.04 -22.43 -1.05
N HIS A 56 -19.19 -21.11 -0.87
CA HIS A 56 -18.40 -20.28 0.05
C HIS A 56 -16.88 -20.44 -0.06
N ASN A 57 -16.38 -20.78 -1.26
CA ASN A 57 -14.97 -21.02 -1.54
C ASN A 57 -14.34 -22.17 -0.71
N VAL A 58 -15.14 -23.12 -0.22
CA VAL A 58 -14.63 -24.34 0.42
C VAL A 58 -14.36 -25.38 -0.66
N ILE A 59 -13.10 -25.80 -0.78
CA ILE A 59 -12.66 -26.80 -1.78
C ILE A 59 -11.86 -27.96 -1.17
N ASP A 60 -11.48 -27.85 0.10
CA ASP A 60 -10.67 -28.83 0.83
C ASP A 60 -11.28 -29.10 2.20
N GLU A 61 -11.00 -30.29 2.74
CA GLU A 61 -11.40 -30.70 4.08
C GLU A 61 -10.53 -30.00 5.15
N PRO A 62 -11.09 -29.65 6.33
CA PRO A 62 -10.29 -29.17 7.45
C PRO A 62 -9.22 -30.20 7.83
N LEU A 63 -7.95 -29.78 7.87
CA LEU A 63 -6.85 -30.65 8.29
C LEU A 63 -6.91 -31.03 9.78
N PHE A 64 -7.49 -30.14 10.59
CA PHE A 64 -7.60 -30.32 12.03
C PHE A 64 -9.01 -29.99 12.50
N ASP A 65 -9.50 -30.76 13.48
CA ASP A 65 -10.79 -30.55 14.14
C ASP A 65 -10.71 -29.47 15.23
N ILE A 66 -10.18 -28.30 14.87
CA ILE A 66 -10.09 -27.15 15.77
C ILE A 66 -11.29 -26.22 15.50
N PRO A 67 -12.16 -25.96 16.51
CA PRO A 67 -13.26 -25.03 16.34
C PRO A 67 -12.75 -23.65 15.93
N LEU A 68 -13.39 -23.00 14.95
CA LEU A 68 -12.91 -21.74 14.39
C LEU A 68 -12.84 -20.59 15.40
N ASN A 69 -13.64 -20.66 16.47
CA ASN A 69 -13.61 -19.71 17.59
C ASN A 69 -12.42 -19.91 18.56
N GLN A 70 -11.55 -20.89 18.28
CA GLN A 70 -10.27 -21.13 18.94
C GLN A 70 -9.08 -20.82 18.01
N VAL A 71 -9.34 -20.55 16.74
CA VAL A 71 -8.30 -20.14 15.78
C VAL A 71 -8.03 -18.64 15.96
N CYS A 72 -6.80 -18.32 16.39
CA CYS A 72 -6.35 -16.96 16.60
C CYS A 72 -6.29 -16.18 15.27
N PRO A 73 -6.87 -14.96 15.19
CA PRO A 73 -6.62 -14.07 14.05
C PRO A 73 -5.12 -13.81 13.87
N PRO A 74 -4.58 -13.85 12.63
CA PRO A 74 -3.15 -13.78 12.37
C PRO A 74 -2.64 -12.34 12.52
N GLY A 75 -2.44 -11.89 13.76
CA GLY A 75 -2.10 -10.50 14.11
C GLY A 75 -0.92 -9.95 13.33
N LEU A 76 0.17 -10.74 13.22
CA LEU A 76 1.36 -10.38 12.44
C LEU A 76 1.02 -10.13 10.96
N HIS A 77 0.31 -11.05 10.33
CA HIS A 77 -0.03 -10.91 8.91
C HIS A 77 -1.03 -9.78 8.65
N ILE A 78 -1.93 -9.49 9.60
CA ILE A 78 -2.75 -8.27 9.57
C ILE A 78 -1.84 -7.04 9.55
N SER A 79 -0.92 -6.93 10.52
CA SER A 79 0.05 -5.83 10.61
C SER A 79 0.82 -5.62 9.31
N LEU A 80 1.43 -6.69 8.79
CA LEU A 80 2.24 -6.68 7.58
C LEU A 80 1.43 -6.24 6.34
N GLY A 81 0.28 -6.88 6.13
CA GLY A 81 -0.51 -6.64 4.93
C GLY A 81 -1.15 -5.26 4.89
N LEU A 82 -1.63 -4.75 6.03
CA LEU A 82 -2.25 -3.43 6.11
C LEU A 82 -1.22 -2.31 6.02
N PHE A 83 -0.08 -2.44 6.73
CA PHE A 83 0.99 -1.45 6.61
C PHE A 83 1.54 -1.36 5.17
N LEU A 84 1.80 -2.51 4.54
CA LEU A 84 2.27 -2.55 3.15
C LEU A 84 1.27 -1.89 2.19
N LYS A 85 -0.03 -2.16 2.34
CA LYS A 85 -1.07 -1.51 1.53
C LYS A 85 -1.02 0.01 1.68
N HIS A 86 -1.02 0.50 2.90
CA HIS A 86 -1.02 1.94 3.19
C HIS A 86 0.26 2.62 2.70
N PHE A 87 1.41 1.98 2.90
CA PHE A 87 2.69 2.49 2.42
C PHE A 87 2.75 2.53 0.89
N ASN A 88 2.26 1.50 0.21
CA ASN A 88 2.23 1.48 -1.26
C ASN A 88 1.31 2.57 -1.83
N SER A 89 0.17 2.82 -1.16
CA SER A 89 -0.75 3.91 -1.50
C SER A 89 -0.10 5.28 -1.26
N PHE A 90 0.62 5.46 -0.15
CA PHE A 90 1.38 6.68 0.13
C PHE A 90 2.49 6.92 -0.91
N GLU A 91 3.28 5.90 -1.22
CA GLU A 91 4.33 5.94 -2.23
C GLU A 91 3.74 6.26 -3.62
N ALA A 92 2.52 5.83 -3.93
CA ALA A 92 1.82 6.19 -5.18
C ALA A 92 1.39 7.66 -5.19
N ALA A 93 0.91 8.19 -4.07
CA ALA A 93 0.60 9.61 -3.95
C ALA A 93 1.85 10.50 -4.09
N CYS A 94 2.97 10.10 -3.46
CA CYS A 94 4.26 10.77 -3.65
C CYS A 94 4.74 10.72 -5.10
N HIS A 95 4.52 9.60 -5.80
CA HIS A 95 4.90 9.50 -7.21
C HIS A 95 4.06 10.41 -8.13
N ILE A 96 2.77 10.58 -7.85
CA ILE A 96 1.94 11.57 -8.56
C ILE A 96 2.51 12.98 -8.35
N LEU A 97 2.96 13.28 -7.12
CA LEU A 97 3.60 14.55 -6.82
C LEU A 97 4.98 14.68 -7.51
N ASP A 98 5.77 13.62 -7.60
CA ASP A 98 7.03 13.60 -8.38
C ASP A 98 6.78 13.96 -9.85
N MET A 99 5.71 13.44 -10.46
CA MET A 99 5.32 13.79 -11.84
C MET A 99 4.93 15.26 -11.99
N LYS A 100 4.26 15.85 -10.97
CA LYS A 100 3.93 17.28 -10.95
C LYS A 100 5.18 18.15 -10.79
N ILE A 101 6.10 17.76 -9.91
CA ILE A 101 7.39 18.42 -9.73
C ILE A 101 8.14 18.40 -11.06
N ALA A 102 8.28 17.23 -11.70
CA ALA A 102 8.96 17.10 -12.99
C ALA A 102 8.39 18.02 -14.08
N ARG A 103 7.08 18.31 -14.03
CA ARG A 103 6.41 19.22 -14.96
C ARG A 103 6.73 20.69 -14.71
N GLN A 104 7.00 21.08 -13.47
CA GLN A 104 7.18 22.48 -13.07
C GLN A 104 8.65 22.89 -13.03
N VAL A 105 9.54 21.99 -12.61
CA VAL A 105 10.97 22.29 -12.53
C VAL A 105 11.59 22.45 -13.92
N GLY A 106 12.41 23.49 -14.10
CA GLY A 106 13.13 23.72 -15.36
C GLY A 106 14.48 23.00 -15.43
N GLU A 107 15.06 22.67 -14.28
CA GLU A 107 16.32 21.95 -14.14
C GLU A 107 16.17 20.95 -12.99
N THR A 108 16.82 19.79 -13.08
CA THR A 108 16.82 18.87 -11.95
C THR A 108 17.88 19.27 -10.92
N PRO A 109 17.63 19.01 -9.63
CA PRO A 109 18.66 19.12 -8.62
C PRO A 109 19.72 18.03 -8.75
N ASP A 110 20.92 18.35 -8.25
CA ASP A 110 22.06 17.43 -8.21
C ASP A 110 21.71 16.08 -7.54
N GLY A 111 22.09 14.99 -8.21
CA GLY A 111 21.85 13.61 -7.73
C GLY A 111 20.49 13.02 -8.11
N SER A 112 19.72 13.71 -8.96
CA SER A 112 18.50 13.18 -9.58
C SER A 112 18.77 11.94 -10.43
N THR A 113 17.75 11.08 -10.58
CA THR A 113 17.89 9.92 -11.48
C THR A 113 17.88 10.37 -12.94
N ARG A 114 18.53 9.61 -13.82
CA ARG A 114 18.45 9.83 -15.26
C ARG A 114 17.00 9.86 -15.74
N ASN A 115 16.16 8.94 -15.28
CA ASN A 115 14.74 8.90 -15.65
C ASN A 115 13.97 10.16 -15.20
N PHE A 116 14.29 10.73 -14.04
CA PHE A 116 13.67 11.98 -13.60
C PHE A 116 14.16 13.16 -14.45
N GLN A 117 15.45 13.22 -14.78
CA GLN A 117 16.00 14.21 -15.71
C GLN A 117 15.34 14.09 -17.09
N ASP A 118 15.22 12.89 -17.63
CA ASP A 118 14.57 12.66 -18.92
C ASP A 118 13.11 13.16 -18.90
N ALA A 119 12.39 12.95 -17.79
CA ALA A 119 11.03 13.47 -17.62
C ALA A 119 11.00 15.01 -17.59
N VAL A 120 11.89 15.64 -16.83
CA VAL A 120 12.03 17.12 -16.76
C VAL A 120 12.39 17.72 -18.12
N ASP A 121 13.30 17.09 -18.86
CA ASP A 121 13.71 17.54 -20.20
C ASP A 121 12.55 17.50 -21.18
N VAL A 122 11.75 16.42 -21.14
CA VAL A 122 10.56 16.29 -22.00
C VAL A 122 9.51 17.31 -21.63
N PHE A 123 9.23 17.53 -20.33
CA PHE A 123 8.29 18.56 -19.89
C PHE A 123 8.76 19.98 -20.27
N THR A 124 10.06 20.25 -20.14
CA THR A 124 10.66 21.54 -20.53
C THR A 124 10.53 21.78 -22.03
N LYS A 125 10.80 20.77 -22.87
CA LYS A 125 10.60 20.85 -24.33
C LYS A 125 9.13 21.05 -24.70
N ALA A 126 8.22 20.35 -24.02
CA ALA A 126 6.78 20.51 -24.24
C ALA A 126 6.29 21.90 -23.83
N ARG A 127 6.83 22.48 -22.75
CA ARG A 127 6.52 23.85 -22.34
C ARG A 127 6.98 24.88 -23.37
N LYS A 128 8.21 24.75 -23.89
CA LYS A 128 8.71 25.64 -24.96
C LYS A 128 7.82 25.61 -26.20
N LYS A 129 7.31 24.42 -26.60
CA LYS A 129 6.37 24.32 -27.71
C LYS A 129 5.02 25.00 -27.44
N ASP A 130 4.51 24.91 -26.21
CA ASP A 130 3.29 25.63 -25.84
C ASP A 130 3.54 27.15 -25.82
N GLU A 131 4.68 27.61 -25.29
CA GLU A 131 5.06 29.04 -25.33
C GLU A 131 5.21 29.56 -26.77
N GLU A 132 5.80 28.76 -27.67
CA GLU A 132 5.88 29.06 -29.11
C GLU A 132 4.48 29.12 -29.76
N ALA A 133 3.58 28.20 -29.38
CA ALA A 133 2.20 28.19 -29.87
C ALA A 133 1.41 29.40 -29.38
N ASP A 134 1.52 29.76 -28.11
CA ASP A 134 0.87 30.92 -27.51
C ASP A 134 1.36 32.22 -28.19
N SER A 135 2.66 32.32 -28.48
CA SER A 135 3.22 33.46 -29.23
C SER A 135 2.67 33.56 -30.67
N LEU A 136 2.37 32.43 -31.33
CA LEU A 136 1.73 32.43 -32.65
C LEU A 136 0.26 32.86 -32.56
N ASP A 137 -0.44 32.48 -31.48
CA ASP A 137 -1.82 32.90 -31.23
C ASP A 137 -1.90 34.42 -31.00
N ASP A 138 -1.02 34.97 -30.13
CA ASP A 138 -0.89 36.40 -29.90
C ASP A 138 -0.58 37.16 -31.21
N GLY A 139 0.35 36.64 -32.02
CA GLY A 139 0.67 37.21 -33.33
C GLY A 139 -0.50 37.19 -34.31
N ALA A 140 -1.26 36.09 -34.36
CA ALA A 140 -2.47 35.98 -35.17
C ALA A 140 -3.57 36.96 -34.73
N ASN A 141 -3.75 37.13 -33.42
CA ASN A 141 -4.73 38.06 -32.84
C ASN A 141 -4.38 39.52 -33.20
N LEU A 142 -3.12 39.92 -33.06
CA LEU A 142 -2.65 41.25 -33.47
C LEU A 142 -2.89 41.50 -34.97
N MET A 143 -2.59 40.52 -35.83
CA MET A 143 -2.85 40.63 -37.27
C MET A 143 -4.36 40.75 -37.59
N LEU A 144 -5.20 40.05 -36.84
CA LEU A 144 -6.66 40.10 -36.98
C LEU A 144 -7.21 41.49 -36.62
N GLU A 145 -6.67 42.13 -35.57
CA GLU A 145 -6.99 43.51 -35.21
C GLU A 145 -6.58 44.50 -36.31
N HIS A 146 -5.38 44.34 -36.87
CA HIS A 146 -4.89 45.17 -37.97
C HIS A 146 -5.74 45.02 -39.24
N LEU A 147 -6.20 43.80 -39.55
CA LEU A 147 -7.01 43.49 -40.73
C LEU A 147 -8.30 44.34 -40.79
N VAL A 148 -8.91 44.67 -39.66
CA VAL A 148 -10.14 45.51 -39.59
C VAL A 148 -9.93 46.90 -40.19
N SER A 149 -8.69 47.40 -40.21
CA SER A 149 -8.33 48.72 -40.72
C SER A 149 -7.76 48.70 -42.15
N VAL A 150 -7.64 47.53 -42.77
CA VAL A 150 -7.08 47.38 -44.13
C VAL A 150 -8.20 47.54 -45.16
N HIS A 151 -8.07 48.52 -46.06
CA HIS A 151 -9.02 48.75 -47.15
C HIS A 151 -8.60 48.16 -48.50
N ASP A 152 -7.36 47.70 -48.61
CA ASP A 152 -6.84 47.04 -49.81
C ASP A 152 -7.15 45.53 -49.78
N PRO A 153 -7.94 45.00 -50.73
CA PRO A 153 -8.28 43.58 -50.80
C PRO A 153 -7.07 42.66 -50.95
N GLU A 154 -6.02 43.12 -51.63
CA GLU A 154 -4.82 42.31 -51.89
C GLU A 154 -3.99 42.15 -50.61
N GLN A 155 -3.77 43.25 -49.89
CA GLN A 155 -3.16 43.25 -48.56
C GLN A 155 -3.98 42.44 -47.54
N ALA A 156 -5.31 42.55 -47.55
CA ALA A 156 -6.19 41.78 -46.66
C ALA A 156 -6.11 40.26 -46.89
N ALA A 157 -5.98 39.83 -48.15
CA ALA A 157 -5.79 38.42 -48.50
C ALA A 157 -4.47 37.86 -47.95
N ILE A 158 -3.38 38.65 -48.00
CA ILE A 158 -2.07 38.28 -47.42
C ILE A 158 -2.19 38.08 -45.91
N TYR A 159 -2.82 39.02 -45.18
CA TYR A 159 -3.04 38.87 -43.74
C TYR A 159 -3.87 37.63 -43.41
N HIS A 160 -4.96 37.37 -44.15
CA HIS A 160 -5.76 36.16 -43.94
C HIS A 160 -4.94 34.87 -44.13
N GLN A 161 -4.08 34.83 -45.13
CA GLN A 161 -3.21 33.66 -45.35
C GLN A 161 -2.23 33.48 -44.19
N THR A 162 -1.53 34.53 -43.77
CA THR A 162 -0.56 34.47 -42.66
C THR A 162 -1.23 34.07 -41.34
N ILE A 163 -2.42 34.59 -41.05
CA ILE A 163 -3.19 34.22 -39.86
C ILE A 163 -3.54 32.72 -39.90
N GLN A 164 -4.00 32.20 -41.04
CA GLN A 164 -4.29 30.76 -41.17
C GLN A 164 -3.04 29.89 -40.99
N GLU A 165 -1.88 30.35 -41.47
CA GLU A 165 -0.61 29.65 -41.28
C GLU A 165 -0.19 29.63 -39.80
N HIS A 166 -0.30 30.76 -39.09
CA HIS A 166 -0.04 30.83 -37.64
C HIS A 166 -0.96 29.91 -36.84
N LEU A 167 -2.27 29.90 -37.12
CA LEU A 167 -3.23 29.04 -36.43
C LEU A 167 -2.95 27.54 -36.67
N ARG A 168 -2.56 27.16 -37.90
CA ARG A 168 -2.19 25.77 -38.22
C ARG A 168 -0.93 25.33 -37.48
N GLU A 169 0.10 26.18 -37.45
CA GLU A 169 1.35 25.82 -36.76
C GLU A 169 1.15 25.80 -35.23
N ARG A 170 0.35 26.72 -34.67
CA ARG A 170 -0.09 26.68 -33.26
C ARG A 170 -0.71 25.33 -32.91
N ASP A 171 -1.72 24.88 -33.68
CA ASP A 171 -2.41 23.62 -33.41
C ASP A 171 -1.46 22.42 -33.47
N LYS A 172 -0.52 22.43 -34.42
CA LYS A 172 0.51 21.42 -34.55
C LYS A 172 1.45 21.41 -33.34
N LEU A 173 1.92 22.56 -32.88
CA LEU A 173 2.80 22.68 -31.72
C LEU A 173 2.12 22.20 -30.43
N HIS A 174 0.86 22.57 -30.18
CA HIS A 174 0.10 22.06 -29.04
C HIS A 174 -0.10 20.54 -29.11
N GLN A 175 -0.38 19.99 -30.29
CA GLN A 175 -0.54 18.55 -30.48
C GLN A 175 0.78 17.79 -30.25
N GLU A 176 1.91 18.35 -30.70
CA GLU A 176 3.24 17.82 -30.42
C GLU A 176 3.57 17.89 -28.92
N ALA A 177 3.30 19.01 -28.26
CA ALA A 177 3.48 19.19 -26.81
C ALA A 177 2.67 18.16 -26.01
N LYS A 178 1.40 17.95 -26.40
CA LYS A 178 0.53 16.93 -25.81
C LYS A 178 1.08 15.50 -26.02
N SER A 179 1.45 15.15 -27.25
CA SER A 179 2.02 13.84 -27.58
C SER A 179 3.31 13.55 -26.80
N MET A 180 4.15 14.56 -26.58
CA MET A 180 5.34 14.42 -25.75
C MET A 180 5.00 14.13 -24.29
N ARG A 181 4.03 14.85 -23.71
CA ARG A 181 3.56 14.63 -22.33
C ARG A 181 3.00 13.22 -22.13
N ASP A 182 2.21 12.74 -23.08
CA ASP A 182 1.57 11.42 -23.00
C ASP A 182 2.57 10.25 -23.08
N LYS A 183 3.77 10.49 -23.63
CA LYS A 183 4.85 9.48 -23.75
C LYS A 183 5.79 9.44 -22.55
N ILE A 184 5.65 10.35 -21.58
CA ILE A 184 6.53 10.38 -20.42
C ILE A 184 6.30 9.13 -19.57
N ASN A 185 7.38 8.40 -19.32
CA ASN A 185 7.39 7.25 -18.44
C ASN A 185 8.45 7.44 -17.37
N LEU A 186 8.04 7.88 -16.18
CA LEU A 186 8.88 7.90 -14.99
C LEU A 186 8.53 6.67 -14.14
N PRO A 187 9.42 5.67 -14.02
CA PRO A 187 9.21 4.57 -13.10
C PRO A 187 9.05 5.08 -11.67
N LYS A 188 8.13 4.48 -10.90
CA LYS A 188 7.75 4.92 -9.55
C LYS A 188 8.96 5.08 -8.63
N GLU A 189 9.87 4.12 -8.65
CA GLU A 189 11.10 4.08 -7.86
C GLU A 189 12.13 5.16 -8.21
N ASN A 190 11.98 5.83 -9.36
CA ASN A 190 12.93 6.82 -9.84
C ASN A 190 12.55 8.27 -9.49
N GLY A 191 11.34 8.49 -8.97
CA GLY A 191 10.90 9.79 -8.48
C GLY A 191 11.64 10.22 -7.20
N PRO A 192 12.03 11.50 -7.07
CA PRO A 192 12.85 11.97 -5.96
C PRO A 192 12.15 11.84 -4.59
N LEU A 193 10.84 12.08 -4.49
CA LEU A 193 10.09 11.92 -3.24
C LEU A 193 9.95 10.45 -2.85
N VAL A 194 9.67 9.55 -3.80
CA VAL A 194 9.64 8.11 -3.54
C VAL A 194 11.00 7.60 -3.03
N ARG A 195 12.11 8.05 -3.65
CA ARG A 195 13.46 7.71 -3.17
C ARG A 195 13.73 8.31 -1.79
N GLN A 196 13.20 9.50 -1.51
CA GLN A 196 13.32 10.11 -0.18
C GLN A 196 12.63 9.27 0.89
N LEU A 197 11.46 8.67 0.61
CA LEU A 197 10.82 7.74 1.54
C LEU A 197 11.73 6.56 1.88
N ASP A 198 12.37 5.95 0.87
CA ASP A 198 13.31 4.84 1.09
C ASP A 198 14.52 5.25 1.92
N LYS A 199 15.10 6.43 1.65
CA LYS A 199 16.19 6.98 2.47
C LYS A 199 15.74 7.20 3.91
N THR A 200 14.55 7.78 4.11
CA THR A 200 13.99 8.04 5.44
C THR A 200 13.76 6.74 6.21
N LEU A 201 13.21 5.69 5.58
CA LEU A 201 13.07 4.37 6.20
C LEU A 201 14.41 3.82 6.73
N GLN A 202 15.49 4.00 5.97
CA GLN A 202 16.83 3.54 6.37
C GLN A 202 17.35 4.24 7.63
N THR A 203 16.97 5.51 7.87
CA THR A 203 17.39 6.26 9.08
C THR A 203 16.94 5.63 10.38
N PHE A 204 15.83 4.89 10.37
CA PHE A 204 15.35 4.10 11.50
C PHE A 204 15.42 2.60 11.24
N ARG A 205 16.42 2.20 10.43
CA ARG A 205 16.84 0.81 10.19
C ARG A 205 15.71 -0.06 9.62
N VAL A 206 14.96 0.49 8.67
CA VAL A 206 13.99 -0.25 7.86
C VAL A 206 14.48 -0.27 6.42
N SER A 207 14.85 -1.45 5.95
CA SER A 207 15.30 -1.66 4.57
C SER A 207 14.32 -2.58 3.87
N ARG A 208 13.61 -2.07 2.86
CA ARG A 208 12.71 -2.87 2.04
C ARG A 208 13.55 -3.78 1.14
N GLN A 209 13.34 -5.09 1.20
CA GLN A 209 14.12 -6.04 0.39
C GLN A 209 13.68 -5.96 -1.08
N ALA A 210 14.60 -5.57 -1.96
CA ALA A 210 14.33 -5.30 -3.38
C ALA A 210 13.77 -6.52 -4.15
N TYR A 211 14.24 -7.73 -3.82
CA TYR A 211 13.93 -8.95 -4.58
C TYR A 211 12.62 -9.65 -4.20
N HIS A 212 11.94 -9.18 -3.15
CA HIS A 212 10.66 -9.76 -2.68
C HIS A 212 9.57 -8.69 -2.62
N GLY A 213 9.38 -7.93 -3.70
CA GLY A 213 8.28 -6.97 -3.81
C GLY A 213 8.32 -5.84 -2.78
N LYS A 214 9.51 -5.43 -2.33
CA LYS A 214 9.71 -4.40 -1.28
C LYS A 214 8.97 -4.74 0.04
N SER A 215 8.97 -6.02 0.43
CA SER A 215 8.25 -6.50 1.62
C SER A 215 8.76 -5.91 2.94
N PHE A 216 7.84 -5.77 3.90
CA PHE A 216 8.14 -5.47 5.29
C PHE A 216 8.13 -6.76 6.13
N VAL A 217 8.91 -6.76 7.22
CA VAL A 217 8.84 -7.80 8.28
C VAL A 217 8.25 -7.19 9.56
N GLY A 218 7.86 -8.02 10.53
CA GLY A 218 7.14 -7.56 11.73
C GLY A 218 7.83 -6.41 12.47
N ASN A 219 9.15 -6.51 12.66
CA ASN A 219 9.96 -5.46 13.27
C ASN A 219 9.99 -4.16 12.44
N HIS A 220 9.91 -4.23 11.11
CA HIS A 220 9.81 -3.02 10.30
C HIS A 220 8.50 -2.29 10.56
N VAL A 221 7.37 -3.01 10.56
CA VAL A 221 6.05 -2.43 10.83
C VAL A 221 6.01 -1.82 12.24
N HIS A 222 6.52 -2.54 13.24
CA HIS A 222 6.62 -2.01 14.60
C HIS A 222 7.37 -0.68 14.66
N ARG A 223 8.51 -0.56 13.95
CA ARG A 223 9.26 0.70 13.88
C ARG A 223 8.50 1.79 13.14
N CYS A 224 7.93 1.48 11.98
CA CYS A 224 7.23 2.48 11.16
C CYS A 224 5.96 3.01 11.83
N CYS A 225 5.31 2.23 12.69
CA CYS A 225 4.12 2.67 13.45
C CYS A 225 4.44 3.55 14.67
N LYS A 226 5.72 3.82 14.98
CA LYS A 226 6.09 4.74 16.07
C LYS A 226 5.86 6.18 15.62
N LYS A 227 5.30 7.00 16.52
CA LYS A 227 4.94 8.40 16.24
C LYS A 227 6.10 9.17 15.61
N GLU A 228 7.29 9.06 16.22
CA GLU A 228 8.47 9.80 15.78
C GLU A 228 8.91 9.40 14.36
N ASN A 229 8.70 8.14 13.97
CA ASN A 229 9.04 7.65 12.63
C ASN A 229 7.97 8.01 11.59
N ILE A 230 6.69 8.06 11.99
CA ILE A 230 5.61 8.59 11.14
C ILE A 230 5.87 10.07 10.88
N ASP A 231 6.15 10.87 11.93
CA ASP A 231 6.50 12.28 11.82
C ASP A 231 7.67 12.47 10.82
N ARG A 232 8.76 11.72 10.99
CA ARG A 232 9.92 11.76 10.08
C ARG A 232 9.57 11.44 8.63
N LEU A 233 8.76 10.40 8.39
CA LEU A 233 8.33 10.05 7.03
C LEU A 233 7.56 11.20 6.38
N MET A 234 6.61 11.79 7.11
CA MET A 234 5.80 12.89 6.60
C MET A 234 6.65 14.14 6.33
N SER A 235 7.45 14.58 7.31
CA SER A 235 8.31 15.76 7.16
C SER A 235 9.29 15.60 6.01
N SER A 236 9.86 14.40 5.81
CA SER A 236 10.83 14.19 4.73
C SER A 236 10.27 14.44 3.32
N VAL A 237 8.98 14.22 3.11
CA VAL A 237 8.31 14.50 1.83
C VAL A 237 8.09 16.00 1.66
N VAL A 238 7.65 16.69 2.71
CA VAL A 238 7.43 18.14 2.70
C VAL A 238 8.76 18.87 2.50
N ASP A 239 9.80 18.49 3.24
CA ASP A 239 11.13 19.09 3.14
C ASP A 239 11.74 18.88 1.75
N ALA A 240 11.65 17.66 1.21
CA ALA A 240 12.10 17.39 -0.15
C ALA A 240 11.31 18.20 -1.17
N THR A 241 9.98 18.30 -1.03
CA THR A 241 9.15 19.12 -1.94
C THR A 241 9.55 20.59 -1.85
N LYS A 242 9.81 21.13 -0.66
CA LYS A 242 10.26 22.51 -0.46
C LYS A 242 11.58 22.81 -1.17
N THR A 243 12.51 21.85 -1.19
CA THR A 243 13.77 21.98 -1.94
C THR A 243 13.58 21.85 -3.44
N LEU A 244 12.73 20.93 -3.89
CA LEU A 244 12.54 20.61 -5.31
C LEU A 244 11.64 21.62 -6.05
N CYS A 245 10.52 21.97 -5.44
CA CYS A 245 9.48 22.80 -6.04
C CYS A 245 8.61 23.44 -4.93
N PRO A 246 8.96 24.66 -4.47
CA PRO A 246 8.25 25.36 -3.40
C PRO A 246 6.75 25.54 -3.63
N ASP A 247 6.33 25.69 -4.89
CA ASP A 247 4.92 25.92 -5.26
C ASP A 247 4.02 24.71 -4.95
N LEU A 248 4.60 23.51 -4.82
CA LEU A 248 3.86 22.28 -4.54
C LEU A 248 3.89 21.87 -3.05
N VAL A 249 4.50 22.68 -2.18
CA VAL A 249 4.58 22.38 -0.74
C VAL A 249 3.20 22.22 -0.11
N GLY A 250 2.24 23.09 -0.45
CA GLY A 250 0.87 22.97 0.07
C GLY A 250 0.19 21.66 -0.31
N GLU A 251 0.45 21.13 -1.52
CA GLU A 251 -0.07 19.82 -1.92
C GLU A 251 0.63 18.68 -1.14
N ALA A 252 1.93 18.77 -0.91
CA ALA A 252 2.67 17.82 -0.10
C ALA A 252 2.17 17.78 1.36
N GLU A 253 1.87 18.93 1.95
CA GLU A 253 1.30 19.03 3.30
C GLU A 253 -0.08 18.37 3.38
N ILE A 254 -0.95 18.57 2.38
CA ILE A 254 -2.26 17.93 2.31
C ILE A 254 -2.12 16.40 2.22
N ILE A 255 -1.26 15.91 1.33
CA ILE A 255 -1.00 14.47 1.16
C ILE A 255 -0.46 13.89 2.46
N THR A 256 0.57 14.50 3.05
CA THR A 256 1.23 13.98 4.25
C THR A 256 0.34 14.03 5.48
N ALA A 257 -0.49 15.07 5.66
CA ALA A 257 -1.46 15.12 6.76
C ALA A 257 -2.51 14.00 6.69
N LYS A 258 -2.95 13.66 5.47
CA LYS A 258 -3.86 12.53 5.23
C LYS A 258 -3.23 11.20 5.65
N TYR A 259 -2.02 10.92 5.18
CA TYR A 259 -1.32 9.67 5.50
C TYR A 259 -0.82 9.61 6.95
N TYR A 260 -0.46 10.75 7.55
CA TYR A 260 -0.14 10.86 8.96
C TYR A 260 -1.24 10.27 9.83
N THR A 261 -2.48 10.73 9.58
CA THR A 261 -3.64 10.32 10.36
C THR A 261 -3.94 8.83 10.15
N LEU A 262 -3.85 8.35 8.91
CA LEU A 262 -4.00 6.93 8.58
C LEU A 262 -2.99 6.05 9.34
N PHE A 263 -1.69 6.36 9.24
CA PHE A 263 -0.64 5.60 9.90
C PHE A 263 -0.71 5.66 11.42
N ARG A 264 -1.10 6.81 11.99
CA ARG A 264 -1.29 6.97 13.43
C ARG A 264 -2.43 6.10 13.94
N LEU A 265 -3.61 6.17 13.31
CA LEU A 265 -4.78 5.36 13.69
C LEU A 265 -4.48 3.86 13.58
N PHE A 266 -3.88 3.44 12.47
CA PHE A 266 -3.45 2.06 12.29
C PHE A 266 -2.36 1.66 13.30
N GLY A 267 -1.39 2.52 13.57
CA GLY A 267 -0.31 2.29 14.54
C GLY A 267 -0.85 2.08 15.96
N THR A 268 -1.88 2.82 16.36
CA THR A 268 -2.57 2.62 17.64
C THR A 268 -3.27 1.26 17.69
N CYS A 269 -4.03 0.90 16.64
CA CYS A 269 -4.64 -0.44 16.55
C CYS A 269 -3.58 -1.52 16.71
N ASN A 270 -2.51 -1.43 15.89
CA ASN A 270 -1.41 -2.37 15.85
C ASN A 270 -0.73 -2.56 17.21
N LYS A 271 -0.58 -1.49 17.98
CA LYS A 271 0.00 -1.55 19.33
C LYS A 271 -0.95 -2.26 20.31
N GLN A 272 -2.24 -1.92 20.27
CA GLN A 272 -3.23 -2.44 21.22
C GLN A 272 -3.52 -3.93 21.00
N TYR A 273 -3.78 -4.38 19.77
CA TYR A 273 -4.11 -5.79 19.54
C TYR A 273 -2.88 -6.72 19.61
N ASN A 274 -1.66 -6.24 19.39
CA ASN A 274 -0.44 -7.08 19.46
C ASN A 274 0.20 -7.14 20.86
N THR A 275 -0.54 -6.80 21.93
CA THR A 275 -0.01 -6.97 23.28
C THR A 275 0.12 -8.46 23.65
N ALA A 276 1.06 -8.76 24.54
CA ALA A 276 1.24 -10.08 25.17
C ALA A 276 0.57 -10.16 26.55
N GLY A 277 -0.15 -9.12 26.98
CA GLY A 277 -0.82 -9.08 28.28
C GLY A 277 -2.26 -9.59 28.25
N ILE A 278 -2.78 -9.84 29.46
CA ILE A 278 -4.22 -9.93 29.70
C ILE A 278 -4.83 -8.54 29.49
N LEU A 279 -5.95 -8.48 28.79
CA LEU A 279 -6.66 -7.27 28.44
C LEU A 279 -7.85 -7.06 29.38
N THR A 280 -7.95 -5.87 29.95
CA THR A 280 -9.11 -5.44 30.74
C THR A 280 -10.29 -5.08 29.83
N GLU A 281 -11.47 -4.85 30.42
CA GLU A 281 -12.61 -4.31 29.66
C GLU A 281 -12.30 -2.93 29.08
N GLU A 282 -11.62 -2.07 29.85
CA GLU A 282 -11.18 -0.75 29.38
C GLU A 282 -10.24 -0.86 28.17
N ASP A 283 -9.26 -1.76 28.21
CA ASP A 283 -8.38 -2.00 27.06
C ASP A 283 -9.17 -2.49 25.84
N THR A 284 -10.17 -3.34 26.06
CA THR A 284 -11.00 -3.93 25.02
C THR A 284 -11.91 -2.87 24.36
N GLU A 285 -12.54 -2.01 25.15
CA GLU A 285 -13.34 -0.88 24.65
C GLU A 285 -12.48 0.16 23.93
N GLY A 286 -11.28 0.43 24.45
CA GLY A 286 -10.30 1.30 23.82
C GLY A 286 -9.85 0.77 22.45
N LEU A 287 -9.61 -0.55 22.33
CA LEU A 287 -9.27 -1.18 21.05
C LEU A 287 -10.44 -1.14 20.06
N ASP A 288 -11.66 -1.47 20.49
CA ASP A 288 -12.87 -1.42 19.65
C ASP A 288 -13.07 -0.03 19.04
N SER A 289 -12.94 1.00 19.87
CA SER A 289 -13.05 2.40 19.47
C SER A 289 -11.95 2.80 18.48
N THR A 290 -10.72 2.32 18.71
CA THR A 290 -9.59 2.61 17.83
C THR A 290 -9.74 1.95 16.45
N ILE A 291 -10.22 0.69 16.40
CA ILE A 291 -10.47 -0.03 15.14
C ILE A 291 -11.56 0.68 14.33
N LYS A 292 -12.66 1.09 14.98
CA LYS A 292 -13.73 1.89 14.34
C LYS A 292 -13.18 3.18 13.76
N ALA A 293 -12.49 3.99 14.57
CA ALA A 293 -11.91 5.25 14.12
C ALA A 293 -10.95 5.07 12.93
N TYR A 294 -10.13 4.02 12.95
CA TYR A 294 -9.24 3.68 11.83
C TYR A 294 -10.01 3.35 10.55
N LEU A 295 -11.03 2.50 10.62
CA LEU A 295 -11.78 2.07 9.44
C LEU A 295 -12.72 3.14 8.89
N ASP A 296 -13.36 3.92 9.76
CA ASP A 296 -14.18 5.06 9.37
C ASP A 296 -13.33 6.08 8.60
N TYR A 297 -12.16 6.45 9.16
CA TYR A 297 -11.21 7.33 8.48
C TYR A 297 -10.75 6.74 7.14
N PHE A 298 -10.45 5.45 7.09
CA PHE A 298 -10.03 4.79 5.85
C PHE A 298 -11.12 4.86 4.78
N ARG A 299 -12.36 4.52 5.12
CA ARG A 299 -13.49 4.55 4.17
C ARG A 299 -13.82 5.96 3.71
N GLU A 300 -13.78 6.93 4.61
CA GLU A 300 -14.06 8.34 4.30
C GLU A 300 -12.99 8.94 3.39
N LYS A 301 -11.70 8.74 3.72
CA LYS A 301 -10.59 9.39 3.01
C LYS A 301 -10.09 8.59 1.81
N PHE A 302 -10.44 7.32 1.69
CA PHE A 302 -10.02 6.43 0.60
C PHE A 302 -11.21 5.64 0.02
N PRO A 303 -12.27 6.31 -0.49
CA PRO A 303 -13.49 5.64 -0.94
C PRO A 303 -13.31 4.75 -2.17
N SER A 304 -12.27 4.98 -2.97
CA SER A 304 -11.92 4.16 -4.14
C SER A 304 -11.03 2.97 -3.80
N GLU A 305 -10.46 2.92 -2.59
CA GLU A 305 -9.58 1.83 -2.17
C GLU A 305 -10.38 0.59 -1.76
N THR A 306 -9.81 -0.58 -2.03
CA THR A 306 -10.42 -1.85 -1.63
C THR A 306 -10.18 -2.13 -0.15
N VAL A 307 -11.20 -2.68 0.53
CA VAL A 307 -11.09 -3.27 1.87
C VAL A 307 -10.58 -4.71 1.71
N PRO A 308 -9.32 -5.02 2.09
CA PRO A 308 -8.78 -6.37 1.99
C PRO A 308 -9.33 -7.27 3.11
N PRO A 309 -9.23 -8.61 2.97
CA PRO A 309 -9.67 -9.55 4.01
C PRO A 309 -9.05 -9.26 5.38
N LYS A 310 -7.81 -8.76 5.42
CA LYS A 310 -7.12 -8.39 6.67
C LYS A 310 -7.78 -7.22 7.41
N MET A 311 -8.38 -6.25 6.70
CA MET A 311 -9.15 -5.18 7.35
C MET A 311 -10.48 -5.73 7.89
N HIS A 312 -11.15 -6.58 7.11
CA HIS A 312 -12.36 -7.24 7.57
C HIS A 312 -12.10 -8.11 8.82
N ILE A 313 -11.03 -8.89 8.85
CA ILE A 313 -10.67 -9.68 10.05
C ILE A 313 -10.43 -8.75 11.25
N LEU A 314 -9.75 -7.61 11.05
CA LEU A 314 -9.56 -6.61 12.09
C LEU A 314 -10.90 -6.04 12.60
N GLU A 315 -11.83 -5.74 11.71
CA GLU A 315 -13.16 -5.17 12.04
C GLU A 315 -14.08 -6.19 12.73
N ASP A 316 -14.21 -7.38 12.17
CA ASP A 316 -15.27 -8.33 12.50
C ASP A 316 -14.83 -9.43 13.48
N HIS A 317 -13.53 -9.75 13.54
CA HIS A 317 -13.08 -11.01 14.15
C HIS A 317 -12.05 -10.82 15.26
N VAL A 318 -11.27 -9.74 15.25
CA VAL A 318 -10.32 -9.44 16.32
C VAL A 318 -11.04 -9.17 17.63
N MET A 319 -12.08 -8.33 17.64
CA MET A 319 -12.79 -7.99 18.88
C MET A 319 -13.55 -9.17 19.50
N PRO A 320 -14.32 -9.99 18.75
CA PRO A 320 -14.91 -11.19 19.31
C PRO A 320 -13.88 -12.16 19.91
N PHE A 321 -12.72 -12.32 19.26
CA PHE A 321 -11.66 -13.18 19.77
C PHE A 321 -11.07 -12.64 21.08
N ILE A 322 -10.68 -11.36 21.11
CA ILE A 322 -10.12 -10.71 22.30
C ILE A 322 -11.12 -10.71 23.46
N ARG A 323 -12.40 -10.43 23.21
CA ARG A 323 -13.44 -10.47 24.25
C ARG A 323 -13.59 -11.86 24.85
N LYS A 324 -13.43 -12.92 24.05
CA LYS A 324 -13.53 -14.31 24.53
C LYS A 324 -12.31 -14.74 25.34
N TRP A 325 -11.11 -14.45 24.84
CA TRP A 325 -9.87 -14.99 25.40
C TRP A 325 -9.15 -14.04 26.36
N LYS A 326 -9.55 -12.76 26.39
CA LYS A 326 -9.00 -11.70 27.25
C LYS A 326 -7.49 -11.52 27.13
N VAL A 327 -6.91 -11.86 25.98
CA VAL A 327 -5.49 -11.68 25.68
C VAL A 327 -5.33 -11.03 24.32
N GLY A 328 -4.27 -10.24 24.16
CA GLY A 328 -3.89 -9.71 22.85
C GLY A 328 -3.41 -10.80 21.89
N LEU A 329 -3.46 -10.51 20.59
CA LEU A 329 -2.97 -11.40 19.53
C LEU A 329 -1.46 -11.63 19.61
N GLY A 330 -0.72 -10.75 20.31
CA GLY A 330 0.70 -10.94 20.56
C GLY A 330 0.99 -12.12 21.49
N TYR A 331 0.07 -12.45 22.40
CA TYR A 331 0.21 -13.58 23.33
C TYR A 331 0.08 -14.93 22.62
N LEU A 332 -0.83 -15.01 21.64
CA LEU A 332 -1.10 -16.21 20.83
C LEU A 332 -0.51 -16.08 19.42
N GLY A 333 0.48 -15.20 19.27
CA GLY A 333 0.99 -14.74 17.98
C GLY A 333 2.05 -15.66 17.39
N GLU A 334 2.25 -15.50 16.08
CA GLU A 334 3.15 -16.31 15.26
C GLU A 334 4.65 -16.05 15.53
N GLN A 335 4.98 -15.00 16.30
CA GLN A 335 6.36 -14.57 16.57
C GLN A 335 7.20 -15.67 17.25
N GLY A 336 6.58 -16.51 18.08
CA GLY A 336 7.26 -17.66 18.68
C GLY A 336 7.79 -18.63 17.64
N VAL A 337 6.98 -18.94 16.61
CA VAL A 337 7.37 -19.86 15.52
C VAL A 337 8.47 -19.26 14.64
N GLU A 338 8.41 -17.96 14.35
CA GLU A 338 9.49 -17.27 13.61
C GLU A 338 10.84 -17.36 14.34
N SER A 339 10.84 -17.23 15.67
CA SER A 339 12.05 -17.37 16.48
C SER A 339 12.60 -18.81 16.47
N VAL A 340 11.71 -19.81 16.45
CA VAL A 340 12.07 -21.22 16.33
C VAL A 340 12.75 -21.48 14.98
N HIS A 341 12.25 -20.91 13.88
CA HIS A 341 12.89 -21.07 12.56
C HIS A 341 14.34 -20.57 12.56
N ALA A 342 14.60 -19.38 13.11
CA ALA A 342 15.95 -18.84 13.21
C ALA A 342 16.87 -19.77 14.04
N ARG A 343 16.34 -20.32 15.13
CA ARG A 343 17.09 -21.23 16.00
C ARG A 343 17.36 -22.58 15.34
N LEU A 344 16.39 -23.17 14.66
CA LEU A 344 16.57 -24.41 13.90
C LEU A 344 17.62 -24.24 12.81
N ASN A 345 17.63 -23.10 12.10
CA ASN A 345 18.65 -22.80 11.10
C ASN A 345 20.06 -22.67 11.72
N SER A 346 20.18 -22.07 12.90
CA SER A 346 21.45 -21.98 13.63
C SER A 346 21.95 -23.36 14.07
N ILE A 347 21.08 -24.18 14.66
CA ILE A 347 21.41 -25.57 15.05
C ILE A 347 21.85 -26.35 13.82
N ARG A 348 21.08 -26.28 12.72
CA ARG A 348 21.38 -26.95 11.46
C ARG A 348 22.74 -26.51 10.91
N HIS A 349 23.09 -25.23 11.01
CA HIS A 349 24.39 -24.72 10.58
C HIS A 349 25.54 -25.36 11.36
N ASN A 350 25.40 -25.50 12.68
CA ASN A 350 26.43 -26.04 13.56
C ASN A 350 26.68 -27.55 13.37
N ILE A 351 25.70 -28.28 12.83
CA ILE A 351 25.78 -29.74 12.62
C ILE A 351 25.98 -30.12 11.13
N ARG A 352 26.30 -29.16 10.25
CA ARG A 352 26.54 -29.40 8.80
C ARG A 352 27.68 -30.38 8.48
N GLY A 353 28.48 -30.76 9.47
CA GLY A 353 29.52 -31.79 9.31
C GLY A 353 28.98 -33.23 9.19
N LEU A 354 27.70 -33.45 9.46
CA LEU A 354 27.04 -34.74 9.25
C LEU A 354 26.78 -34.97 7.76
N LYS A 355 27.05 -36.18 7.26
CA LYS A 355 26.94 -36.53 5.83
C LYS A 355 25.52 -36.91 5.38
N ASP A 356 24.61 -37.16 6.30
CA ASP A 356 23.28 -37.70 6.04
C ASP A 356 22.20 -36.67 6.42
N ASP A 357 21.27 -36.42 5.50
CA ASP A 357 20.18 -35.47 5.69
C ASP A 357 19.23 -35.90 6.81
N LEU A 358 18.99 -37.21 6.96
CA LEU A 358 18.16 -37.72 8.05
C LEU A 358 18.85 -37.51 9.41
N ALA A 359 20.16 -37.80 9.51
CA ALA A 359 20.95 -37.50 10.69
C ALA A 359 20.96 -36.00 11.02
N ILE A 360 21.10 -35.11 10.03
CA ILE A 360 21.02 -33.65 10.22
C ILE A 360 19.66 -33.27 10.79
N LEU A 361 18.56 -33.77 10.21
CA LEU A 361 17.21 -33.44 10.67
C LEU A 361 16.97 -33.95 12.09
N GLN A 362 17.29 -35.21 12.37
CA GLN A 362 17.11 -35.83 13.68
C GLN A 362 17.94 -35.10 14.75
N SER A 363 19.21 -34.81 14.49
CA SER A 363 20.05 -34.03 15.38
C SER A 363 19.51 -32.61 15.59
N THR A 364 19.00 -31.94 14.54
CA THR A 364 18.40 -30.61 14.66
C THR A 364 17.22 -30.61 15.65
N VAL A 365 16.29 -31.56 15.48
CA VAL A 365 15.08 -31.67 16.30
C VAL A 365 15.44 -32.04 17.75
N VAL A 366 16.32 -33.03 17.95
CA VAL A 366 16.73 -33.47 19.30
C VAL A 366 17.47 -32.35 20.03
N THR A 367 18.42 -31.67 19.38
CA THR A 367 19.13 -30.53 19.99
C THR A 367 18.17 -29.41 20.35
N HIS A 368 17.20 -29.06 19.48
CA HIS A 368 16.19 -28.06 19.80
C HIS A 368 15.33 -28.47 20.99
N TRP A 369 14.87 -29.73 21.03
CA TRP A 369 14.08 -30.28 22.13
C TRP A 369 14.81 -30.18 23.48
N VAL A 370 16.09 -30.60 23.53
CA VAL A 370 16.90 -30.54 24.74
C VAL A 370 17.07 -29.08 25.22
N GLN A 371 17.34 -28.17 24.29
CA GLN A 371 17.57 -26.75 24.62
C GLN A 371 16.30 -26.00 25.06
N THR A 372 15.11 -26.49 24.71
CA THR A 372 13.83 -25.84 25.02
C THR A 372 13.08 -26.52 26.17
N ARG A 373 13.66 -27.58 26.75
CA ARG A 373 13.08 -28.27 27.90
C ARG A 373 13.07 -27.34 29.12
N PRO A 374 11.92 -27.17 29.81
CA PRO A 374 11.87 -26.47 31.09
C PRO A 374 12.85 -27.11 32.08
N GLY A 375 13.81 -26.33 32.60
CA GLY A 375 14.86 -26.78 33.54
C GLY A 375 16.23 -27.08 32.92
N ALA A 376 16.43 -26.89 31.60
CA ALA A 376 17.73 -27.11 30.95
C ALA A 376 18.74 -25.94 31.11
N HIS A 377 18.33 -24.82 31.72
CA HIS A 377 19.22 -23.71 32.06
C HIS A 377 19.51 -23.72 33.58
N PRO A 378 20.77 -23.82 34.03
CA PRO A 378 21.10 -23.52 35.41
C PRO A 378 20.81 -22.03 35.66
N SER A 379 20.11 -21.77 36.77
CA SER A 379 19.81 -20.44 37.32
C SER A 379 21.03 -19.56 37.49
#